data_AF-A0A1V5Y9D3-F1
#
_entry.id   AF-A0A1V5Y9D3-F1
#
_cell.length_a   1.000
_cell.length_b   1.000
_cell.length_c   1.000
_cell.angle_alpha   90.00
_cell.angle_beta   90.00
_cell.angle_gamma   90.00
#
_symmetry.space_group_name_H-M   'P 1'
#
loop_
_entity.id
_entity.type
_entity.pdbx_description
1 polymer ?
#
loop_
_entity_poly.entity_id
_entity_poly.type
_entity_poly.pdbx_seq_one_letter_code
_entity_poly.pdbx_strand_id
1 'polypeptide(L)'
;MRFSANGYARLNEKLAPDLCVLEGGYAVETALPYVNTGIIQAMAGLDYSHVREPDFVPGRFVQSSEMKHEIEHTVSQVQKIWEQRDEMVEEALESLGDFYRRKRRVFYDTDMINENQEEVVRLCPDCPGYMTIMTSAQRGYGILNSAFCVTIPRGACPSCREDAAEEYAEHLDDKRVGYVLMQDKDRDRFKFYNNGTRTEKGY
;
A
#
# COMPACT_ATOMS: atom_id res chain seq x y z
N MET A 1 4.89 21.68 12.86
CA MET A 1 3.61 21.56 12.13
C MET A 1 2.50 22.11 13.02
N ARG A 2 1.52 22.85 12.49
CA ARG A 2 0.55 23.62 13.28
C ARG A 2 -0.88 23.43 12.75
N PHE A 3 -1.38 22.21 12.86
CA PHE A 3 -2.76 21.85 12.53
C PHE A 3 -3.57 21.75 13.82
N SER A 4 -4.83 22.19 13.78
CA SER A 4 -5.74 22.08 14.92
C SER A 4 -6.61 20.82 14.84
N ALA A 5 -7.18 20.40 15.96
CA ALA A 5 -8.14 19.31 16.07
C ALA A 5 -9.34 19.55 15.16
N ASN A 6 -9.85 20.79 15.15
CA ASN A 6 -10.89 21.23 14.23
C ASN A 6 -10.44 21.15 12.75
N GLY A 7 -9.18 21.46 12.44
CA GLY A 7 -8.62 21.33 11.09
C GLY A 7 -8.60 19.87 10.61
N TYR A 8 -8.14 18.95 11.48
CA TYR A 8 -8.17 17.52 11.20
C TYR A 8 -9.59 16.97 11.08
N ALA A 9 -10.51 17.39 11.95
CA ALA A 9 -11.91 17.00 11.89
C ALA A 9 -12.56 17.41 10.57
N ARG A 10 -12.34 18.64 10.11
CA ARG A 10 -12.82 19.13 8.80
C ARG A 10 -12.21 18.38 7.62
N LEU A 11 -10.92 18.06 7.70
CA LEU A 11 -10.27 17.24 6.67
C LEU A 11 -10.88 15.83 6.62
N ASN A 12 -11.10 15.23 7.79
CA ASN A 12 -11.74 13.92 7.91
C ASN A 12 -13.17 13.93 7.34
N GLU A 13 -13.99 14.92 7.73
CA GLU A 13 -15.35 15.11 7.21
C GLU A 13 -15.37 15.22 5.68
N LYS A 14 -14.43 15.97 5.10
CA LYS A 14 -14.32 16.13 3.64
C LYS A 14 -13.88 14.85 2.93
N LEU A 15 -13.01 14.05 3.56
CA LEU A 15 -12.54 12.78 3.01
C LEU A 15 -13.58 11.66 3.16
N ALA A 16 -14.47 11.77 4.16
CA ALA A 16 -15.48 10.77 4.53
C ALA A 16 -14.94 9.33 4.57
N PRO A 17 -13.86 9.04 5.33
CA PRO A 17 -13.22 7.73 5.30
C PRO A 17 -14.00 6.68 6.10
N ASP A 18 -13.97 5.44 5.63
CA ASP A 18 -14.48 4.28 6.38
C ASP A 18 -13.55 3.85 7.52
N LEU A 19 -12.25 4.15 7.42
CA LEU A 19 -11.22 3.76 8.37
C LEU A 19 -10.21 4.90 8.59
N CYS A 20 -9.87 5.15 9.85
CA CYS A 20 -8.77 6.03 10.23
C CYS A 20 -7.78 5.27 11.10
N VAL A 21 -6.52 5.16 10.65
CA VAL A 21 -5.46 4.44 11.37
C VAL A 21 -4.56 5.47 12.08
N LEU A 22 -4.33 5.27 13.38
CA LEU A 22 -3.42 6.11 14.14
C LEU A 22 -1.98 5.71 13.83
N GLU A 23 -1.24 6.62 13.21
CA GLU A 23 0.19 6.47 12.92
C GLU A 23 1.04 7.03 14.08
N GLY A 24 1.64 8.21 13.87
CA GLY A 24 2.42 8.91 14.89
C GLY A 24 1.61 9.93 15.70
N GLY A 25 2.23 10.45 16.76
CA GLY A 25 1.64 11.48 17.61
C GLY A 25 2.24 11.42 19.01
N TYR A 26 3.08 12.40 19.35
CA TYR A 26 3.84 12.39 20.61
C TYR A 26 3.41 13.48 21.59
N ALA A 27 2.55 14.40 21.15
CA ALA A 27 2.01 15.49 21.96
C ALA A 27 0.81 15.01 22.80
N VAL A 28 1.09 14.11 23.75
CA VAL A 28 0.07 13.39 24.54
C VAL A 28 -0.83 14.34 25.34
N GLU A 29 -0.29 15.43 25.88
CA GLU A 29 -1.06 16.35 26.73
C GLU A 29 -1.65 17.54 25.95
N THR A 30 -1.03 17.92 24.83
CA THR A 30 -1.32 19.21 24.18
C THR A 30 -2.07 19.11 22.87
N ALA A 31 -2.04 17.98 22.16
CA ALA A 31 -2.69 17.89 20.85
C ALA A 31 -3.35 16.54 20.56
N LEU A 32 -2.68 15.43 20.83
CA LEU A 32 -3.10 14.11 20.35
C LEU A 32 -4.53 13.72 20.81
N PRO A 33 -4.92 13.88 22.09
CA PRO A 33 -6.27 13.52 22.53
C PRO A 33 -7.35 14.37 21.85
N TYR A 34 -7.08 15.66 21.64
CA TYR A 34 -8.00 16.59 21.00
C TYR A 34 -8.16 16.30 19.52
N VAL A 35 -7.05 16.09 18.80
CA VAL A 35 -7.06 15.71 17.38
C VAL A 35 -7.83 14.41 17.18
N ASN A 36 -7.54 13.38 17.99
CA ASN A 36 -8.25 12.10 17.91
C ASN A 36 -9.74 12.26 18.23
N THR A 37 -10.10 13.05 19.24
CA THR A 37 -11.51 13.32 19.58
C THR A 37 -12.23 14.02 18.42
N GLY A 38 -11.59 15.02 17.80
CA GLY A 38 -12.16 15.73 16.65
C GLY A 38 -12.36 14.82 15.44
N ILE A 39 -11.39 13.96 15.15
CA ILE A 39 -11.49 12.95 14.07
C ILE A 39 -12.62 11.96 14.35
N ILE A 40 -12.70 11.41 15.57
CA ILE A 40 -13.75 10.46 15.95
C ILE A 40 -15.15 11.10 15.83
N GLN A 41 -15.30 12.34 16.29
CA GLN A 41 -16.57 13.06 16.15
C GLN A 41 -16.93 13.32 14.70
N ALA A 42 -15.97 13.73 13.85
CA ALA A 42 -16.19 13.90 12.42
C ALA A 42 -16.61 12.59 11.73
N MET A 43 -15.92 11.48 12.00
CA MET A 43 -16.28 10.17 11.46
C MET A 43 -17.67 9.71 11.92
N ALA A 44 -18.08 10.07 13.13
CA ALA A 44 -19.41 9.78 13.66
C ALA A 44 -20.51 10.76 13.20
N GLY A 45 -20.17 11.77 12.39
CA GLY A 45 -21.11 12.82 11.98
C GLY A 45 -21.58 13.72 13.13
N LEU A 46 -20.77 13.85 14.18
CA LEU A 46 -21.05 14.66 15.38
C LEU A 46 -20.39 16.03 15.30
N ASP A 47 -20.95 17.00 16.02
CA ASP A 47 -20.37 18.34 16.14
C ASP A 47 -19.04 18.30 16.91
N TYR A 48 -17.99 18.84 16.28
CA TYR A 48 -16.62 18.96 16.82
C TYR A 48 -16.20 20.41 17.08
N SER A 49 -17.11 21.38 16.97
CA SER A 49 -16.84 22.81 17.14
C SER A 49 -16.22 23.18 18.51
N HIS A 50 -16.50 22.36 19.53
CA HIS A 50 -16.03 22.52 20.90
C HIS A 50 -14.70 21.79 21.22
N VAL A 51 -14.18 20.96 20.30
CA VAL A 51 -12.91 20.26 20.50
C VAL A 51 -11.75 21.19 20.19
N ARG A 52 -11.07 21.68 21.24
CA ARG A 52 -9.99 22.66 21.13
C ARG A 52 -8.81 22.29 21.99
N GLU A 53 -7.62 22.36 21.40
CA GLU A 53 -6.37 22.20 22.13
C GLU A 53 -6.19 23.29 23.20
N PRO A 54 -5.52 22.98 24.33
CA PRO A 54 -5.30 23.91 25.42
C PRO A 54 -4.52 25.17 25.01
N ASP A 55 -3.66 25.08 23.99
CA ASP A 55 -2.82 26.17 23.50
C ASP A 55 -3.33 26.79 22.18
N PHE A 56 -4.56 26.46 21.76
CA PHE A 56 -5.16 27.02 20.55
C PHE A 56 -5.44 28.52 20.70
N VAL A 57 -4.85 29.32 19.80
CA VAL A 57 -5.07 30.77 19.72
C VAL A 57 -5.63 31.12 18.34
N PRO A 58 -6.88 31.62 18.23
CA PRO A 58 -7.46 32.06 16.98
C PRO A 58 -6.60 33.11 16.26
N GLY A 59 -6.51 33.02 14.93
CA GLY A 59 -5.76 33.98 14.11
C GLY A 59 -4.24 33.88 14.19
N ARG A 60 -3.68 33.00 15.05
CA ARG A 60 -2.23 32.77 15.14
C ARG A 60 -1.67 32.00 13.94
N PHE A 61 -2.53 31.30 13.19
CA PHE A 61 -2.17 30.58 11.98
C PHE A 61 -2.72 31.31 10.77
N VAL A 62 -1.81 31.94 10.02
CA VAL A 62 -2.12 32.65 8.78
C VAL A 62 -1.32 31.98 7.67
N GLN A 63 -2.00 31.59 6.61
CA GLN A 63 -1.35 31.07 5.41
C GLN A 63 -0.50 32.19 4.79
N SER A 64 0.82 31.99 4.72
CA SER A 64 1.72 32.95 4.09
C SER A 64 1.56 32.94 2.56
N SER A 65 2.03 34.01 1.90
CA SER A 65 2.10 34.07 0.44
C SER A 65 2.97 32.96 -0.15
N GLU A 66 4.09 32.64 0.51
CA GLU A 66 4.98 31.54 0.13
C GLU A 66 4.27 30.18 0.20
N MET A 67 3.57 29.88 1.30
CA MET A 67 2.79 28.65 1.45
C MET A 67 1.69 28.56 0.39
N LYS A 68 1.03 29.68 0.07
CA LYS A 68 0.04 29.73 -1.00
C LYS A 68 0.66 29.38 -2.36
N HIS A 69 1.82 29.96 -2.67
CA HIS A 69 2.52 29.68 -3.92
C HIS A 69 2.95 28.22 -4.03
N GLU A 70 3.45 27.64 -2.94
CA GLU A 70 3.81 26.23 -2.87
C GLU A 70 2.59 25.32 -3.11
N ILE A 71 1.45 25.61 -2.47
CA ILE A 71 0.19 24.89 -2.70
C ILE A 71 -0.24 25.00 -4.17
N GLU A 72 -0.26 26.21 -4.74
CA GLU A 72 -0.64 26.43 -6.13
C GLU A 72 0.27 25.68 -7.11
N HIS A 73 1.58 25.70 -6.86
CA HIS A 73 2.55 24.97 -7.64
C HIS A 73 2.30 23.46 -7.58
N THR A 74 2.17 22.88 -6.38
CA THR A 74 1.87 21.46 -6.21
C THR A 74 0.56 21.07 -6.89
N VAL A 75 -0.51 21.85 -6.72
CA VAL A 75 -1.80 21.60 -7.38
C VAL A 75 -1.64 21.60 -8.89
N SER A 76 -0.89 22.56 -9.46
CA SER A 76 -0.66 22.62 -10.91
C SER A 76 0.09 21.40 -11.44
N GLN A 77 1.08 20.90 -10.69
CA GLN A 77 1.85 19.71 -11.06
C GLN A 77 0.98 18.45 -11.03
N VAL A 78 0.21 18.25 -9.95
CA VAL A 78 -0.66 17.08 -9.83
C VAL A 78 -1.78 17.11 -10.87
N GLN A 79 -2.36 18.29 -11.16
CA GLN A 79 -3.36 18.44 -12.21
C GLN A 79 -2.81 18.06 -13.59
N LYS A 80 -1.60 18.53 -13.93
CA LYS A 80 -0.96 18.17 -15.19
C LYS A 80 -0.74 16.65 -15.31
N ILE A 81 -0.25 16.00 -14.25
CA ILE A 81 -0.08 14.54 -14.23
C ILE A 81 -1.43 13.85 -14.43
N TRP A 82 -2.49 14.34 -13.78
CA TRP A 82 -3.82 13.77 -13.91
C TRP A 82 -4.41 13.91 -15.32
N GLU A 83 -4.21 15.07 -15.95
CA GLU A 83 -4.65 15.35 -17.33
C GLU A 83 -3.93 14.44 -18.33
N GLN A 84 -2.64 14.17 -18.12
CA GLN A 84 -1.82 13.35 -19.02
C GLN A 84 -1.79 11.86 -18.65
N ARG A 85 -2.54 11.43 -17.63
CA ARG A 85 -2.41 10.08 -17.06
C ARG A 85 -2.64 8.97 -18.09
N ASP A 86 -3.58 9.16 -19.02
CA ASP A 86 -3.96 8.13 -19.99
C ASP A 86 -2.83 7.94 -21.02
N GLU A 87 -2.26 9.03 -21.54
CA GLU A 87 -1.09 9.03 -22.42
C GLU A 87 0.14 8.42 -21.73
N MET A 88 0.38 8.79 -20.46
CA MET A 88 1.49 8.24 -19.68
C MET A 88 1.35 6.73 -19.44
N VAL A 89 0.12 6.24 -19.26
CA VAL A 89 -0.16 4.81 -19.11
C VAL A 89 0.05 4.08 -20.43
N GLU A 90 -0.45 4.62 -21.55
CA GLU A 90 -0.21 4.03 -22.88
C GLU A 90 1.29 3.92 -23.19
N GLU A 91 2.06 5.00 -23.01
CA GLU A 91 3.51 5.01 -23.25
C GLU A 91 4.25 3.98 -22.35
N ALA A 92 3.82 3.87 -21.09
CA ALA A 92 4.38 2.88 -20.16
C ALA A 92 4.05 1.44 -20.58
N LEU A 93 2.82 1.17 -21.04
CA LEU A 93 2.41 -0.16 -21.50
C LEU A 93 3.13 -0.55 -22.81
N GLU A 94 3.25 0.38 -23.76
CA GLU A 94 3.97 0.16 -25.02
C GLU A 94 5.44 -0.20 -24.80
N SER A 95 6.09 0.43 -23.82
CA SER A 95 7.51 0.20 -23.53
C SER A 95 7.80 -1.06 -22.71
N LEU A 96 6.86 -1.47 -21.84
CA LEU A 96 7.04 -2.61 -20.93
C LEU A 96 6.52 -3.93 -21.49
N GLY A 97 5.63 -3.88 -22.48
CA GLY A 97 4.94 -5.06 -23.01
C GLY A 97 4.01 -5.69 -21.98
N ASP A 98 3.96 -7.02 -21.98
CA ASP A 98 3.00 -7.80 -21.19
C ASP A 98 3.30 -7.90 -19.69
N PHE A 99 4.53 -7.58 -19.27
CA PHE A 99 5.01 -7.79 -17.90
C PHE A 99 5.93 -6.68 -17.42
N TYR A 100 5.59 -6.09 -16.29
CA TYR A 100 6.51 -5.25 -15.53
C TYR A 100 7.35 -6.10 -14.58
N ARG A 101 8.66 -5.86 -14.52
CA ARG A 101 9.58 -6.58 -13.63
C ARG A 101 10.42 -5.61 -12.82
N ARG A 102 10.59 -5.87 -11.53
CA ARG A 102 11.54 -5.13 -10.69
C ARG A 102 12.25 -6.02 -9.68
N LYS A 103 13.50 -5.66 -9.39
CA LYS A 103 14.28 -6.27 -8.31
C LYS A 103 14.48 -5.26 -7.21
N ARG A 104 14.27 -5.68 -5.96
CA ARG A 104 14.52 -4.83 -4.80
C ARG A 104 15.11 -5.62 -3.66
N ARG A 105 15.79 -4.89 -2.77
CA ARG A 105 16.33 -5.40 -1.53
C ARG A 105 15.62 -4.74 -0.37
N VAL A 106 15.12 -5.53 0.56
CA VAL A 106 14.43 -5.06 1.77
C VAL A 106 15.28 -5.43 2.99
N PHE A 107 15.47 -4.48 3.90
CA PHE A 107 16.17 -4.71 5.16
C PHE A 107 15.19 -4.53 6.31
N TYR A 108 14.98 -5.61 7.08
CA TYR A 108 14.16 -5.63 8.28
C TYR A 108 15.09 -5.46 9.49
N ASP A 109 15.13 -4.25 10.02
CA ASP A 109 16.08 -3.84 11.06
C ASP A 109 15.85 -4.53 12.41
N THR A 110 14.59 -4.77 12.78
CA THR A 110 14.21 -5.39 14.05
C THR A 110 14.81 -6.79 14.20
N ASP A 111 14.79 -7.58 13.12
CA ASP A 111 15.31 -8.95 13.11
C ASP A 111 16.67 -9.10 12.40
N MET A 112 17.20 -8.01 11.83
CA MET A 112 18.41 -7.99 11.00
C MET A 112 18.33 -8.92 9.77
N ILE A 113 17.18 -8.93 9.09
CA ILE A 113 16.95 -9.76 7.90
C ILE A 113 17.19 -8.95 6.64
N ASN A 114 17.93 -9.53 5.70
CA ASN A 114 18.09 -9.01 4.35
C ASN A 114 17.29 -9.89 3.39
N GLU A 115 16.37 -9.29 2.65
CA GLU A 115 15.55 -9.99 1.67
C GLU A 115 15.83 -9.45 0.27
N ASN A 116 15.98 -10.36 -0.69
CA ASN A 116 16.03 -10.01 -2.11
C ASN A 116 14.74 -10.51 -2.77
N GLN A 117 14.03 -9.61 -3.43
CA GLN A 117 12.78 -9.89 -4.13
C GLN A 117 12.92 -9.58 -5.62
N GLU A 118 12.41 -10.47 -6.45
CA GLU A 118 12.04 -10.22 -7.84
C GLU A 118 10.52 -10.22 -7.94
N GLU A 119 9.97 -9.09 -8.34
CA GLU A 119 8.54 -8.89 -8.48
C GLU A 119 8.18 -8.77 -9.96
N VAL A 120 7.13 -9.47 -10.37
CA VAL A 120 6.59 -9.44 -11.72
C VAL A 120 5.11 -9.09 -11.64
N VAL A 121 4.65 -8.17 -12.47
CA VAL A 121 3.23 -7.81 -12.61
C VAL A 121 2.81 -8.05 -14.04
N ARG A 122 1.77 -8.85 -14.25
CA ARG A 122 1.10 -9.00 -15.55
C ARG A 122 0.35 -7.71 -15.87
N LEU A 123 0.73 -7.05 -16.96
CA LEU A 123 0.06 -5.85 -17.46
C LEU A 123 -1.07 -6.26 -18.40
N CYS A 124 -2.26 -6.46 -17.85
CA CYS A 124 -3.44 -6.86 -18.61
C CYS A 124 -4.22 -5.63 -19.09
N PRO A 125 -4.66 -5.56 -20.36
CA PRO A 125 -5.47 -4.45 -20.85
C PRO A 125 -6.91 -4.45 -20.28
N ASP A 126 -7.40 -5.61 -19.83
CA ASP A 126 -8.80 -5.80 -19.44
C ASP A 126 -9.02 -5.82 -17.92
N CYS A 127 -7.96 -5.93 -17.12
CA CYS A 127 -8.07 -6.05 -15.66
C CYS A 127 -6.77 -5.65 -14.93
N PRO A 128 -6.75 -5.60 -13.59
CA PRO A 128 -5.54 -5.30 -12.81
C PRO A 128 -4.40 -6.34 -12.91
N GLY A 129 -4.56 -7.42 -13.68
CA GLY A 129 -3.56 -8.47 -13.86
C GLY A 129 -3.40 -9.38 -12.64
N TYR A 130 -2.20 -9.95 -12.48
CA TYR A 130 -1.73 -10.66 -11.29
C TYR A 130 -0.26 -10.31 -11.01
N MET A 131 0.20 -10.60 -9.80
CA MET A 131 1.58 -10.34 -9.39
C MET A 131 2.26 -11.61 -8.90
N THR A 132 3.52 -11.82 -9.26
CA THR A 132 4.37 -12.82 -8.64
C THR A 132 5.52 -12.17 -7.88
N ILE A 133 5.95 -12.82 -6.80
CA ILE A 133 7.10 -12.42 -5.99
C ILE A 133 7.96 -13.66 -5.77
N MET A 134 9.15 -13.69 -6.35
CA MET A 134 10.19 -14.62 -5.98
C MET A 134 11.08 -13.96 -4.93
N THR A 135 11.14 -14.54 -3.75
CA THR A 135 11.86 -13.97 -2.61
C THR A 135 12.83 -14.95 -1.96
N SER A 136 13.92 -14.41 -1.42
CA SER A 136 14.88 -15.12 -0.57
C SER A 136 15.34 -14.22 0.57
N ALA A 137 15.32 -14.74 1.79
CA ALA A 137 15.73 -14.03 2.98
C ALA A 137 17.03 -14.62 3.57
N GLN A 138 17.86 -13.75 4.11
CA GLN A 138 19.14 -14.07 4.75
C GLN A 138 19.23 -13.36 6.11
N ARG A 139 19.85 -14.01 7.08
CA ARG A 139 20.18 -13.42 8.39
C ARG A 139 21.62 -13.79 8.75
N GLY A 140 22.46 -12.76 8.93
CA GLY A 140 23.91 -12.97 9.01
C GLY A 140 24.46 -13.69 7.77
N TYR A 141 25.18 -14.80 7.96
CA TYR A 141 25.70 -15.64 6.87
C TYR A 141 24.74 -16.77 6.46
N GLY A 142 23.58 -16.91 7.12
CA GLY A 142 22.63 -17.99 6.87
C GLY A 142 21.52 -17.59 5.90
N ILE A 143 21.22 -18.46 4.92
CA ILE A 143 19.97 -18.39 4.16
C ILE A 143 18.85 -18.88 5.08
N LEU A 144 17.78 -18.08 5.21
CA LEU A 144 16.61 -18.44 6.02
C LEU A 144 15.65 -19.29 5.20
N ASN A 145 14.89 -18.66 4.32
CA ASN A 145 13.87 -19.30 3.51
C ASN A 145 13.78 -18.58 2.15
N SER A 146 13.28 -19.30 1.15
CA SER A 146 12.85 -18.74 -0.13
C SER A 146 11.39 -19.07 -0.37
N ALA A 147 10.70 -18.19 -1.08
CA ALA A 147 9.31 -18.39 -1.44
C ALA A 147 9.01 -17.85 -2.85
N PHE A 148 8.03 -18.48 -3.50
CA PHE A 148 7.36 -17.94 -4.67
C PHE A 148 5.91 -17.64 -4.31
N CYS A 149 5.49 -16.39 -4.49
CA CYS A 149 4.14 -15.94 -4.12
C CYS A 149 3.41 -15.47 -5.36
N VAL A 150 2.17 -15.91 -5.55
CA VAL A 150 1.26 -15.43 -6.58
C VAL A 150 0.11 -14.68 -5.91
N THR A 151 -0.17 -13.46 -6.33
CA THR A 151 -1.27 -12.64 -5.81
C THR A 151 -2.20 -12.23 -6.94
N ILE A 152 -3.46 -12.63 -6.83
CA ILE A 152 -4.54 -12.26 -7.74
C ILE A 152 -5.36 -11.14 -7.05
N PRO A 153 -5.34 -9.91 -7.58
CA PRO A 153 -6.13 -8.81 -7.04
C PRO A 153 -7.63 -9.00 -7.29
N ARG A 154 -8.45 -8.19 -6.61
CA ARG A 154 -9.89 -8.12 -6.88
C ARG A 154 -10.12 -7.64 -8.32
N GLY A 155 -11.12 -8.22 -8.99
CA GLY A 155 -11.44 -7.88 -10.37
C GLY A 155 -10.51 -8.45 -11.44
N ALA A 156 -9.63 -9.41 -11.12
CA ALA A 156 -8.83 -10.11 -12.14
C ALA A 156 -9.72 -10.93 -13.08
N CYS A 157 -9.48 -10.81 -14.39
CA CYS A 157 -10.22 -11.53 -15.43
C CYS A 157 -9.93 -13.05 -15.41
N PRO A 158 -10.74 -13.89 -16.09
CA PRO A 158 -10.52 -15.34 -16.13
C PRO A 158 -9.13 -15.74 -16.65
N SER A 159 -8.66 -15.11 -17.74
CA SER A 159 -7.34 -15.40 -18.31
C SER A 159 -6.21 -15.13 -17.31
N CYS A 160 -6.18 -13.97 -16.64
CA CYS A 160 -5.15 -13.69 -15.63
C CYS A 160 -5.21 -14.64 -14.43
N ARG A 161 -6.37 -15.23 -14.12
CA ARG A 161 -6.48 -16.25 -13.06
C ARG A 161 -5.97 -17.60 -13.50
N GLU A 162 -6.17 -17.97 -14.76
CA GLU A 162 -5.60 -19.18 -15.36
C GLU A 162 -4.08 -19.06 -15.39
N ASP A 163 -3.54 -17.97 -15.94
CA ASP A 163 -2.09 -17.68 -15.96
C ASP A 163 -1.49 -17.73 -14.54
N ALA A 164 -2.15 -17.12 -13.55
CA ALA A 164 -1.70 -17.14 -12.16
C ALA A 164 -1.73 -18.54 -11.53
N ALA A 165 -2.71 -19.37 -11.90
CA ALA A 165 -2.80 -20.75 -11.44
C ALA A 165 -1.72 -21.63 -12.08
N GLU A 166 -1.39 -21.37 -13.35
CA GLU A 166 -0.27 -22.01 -14.05
C GLU A 166 1.07 -21.64 -13.38
N GLU A 167 1.33 -20.35 -13.14
CA GLU A 167 2.53 -19.88 -12.42
C GLU A 167 2.68 -20.55 -11.05
N TYR A 168 1.58 -20.69 -10.30
CA TYR A 168 1.59 -21.41 -9.03
C TYR A 168 1.97 -22.89 -9.23
N ALA A 169 1.35 -23.57 -10.20
CA ALA A 169 1.57 -24.98 -10.47
C ALA A 169 3.00 -25.27 -10.96
N GLU A 170 3.58 -24.41 -11.80
CA GLU A 170 4.94 -24.56 -12.34
C GLU A 170 6.02 -24.50 -11.27
N HIS A 171 5.76 -23.79 -10.16
CA HIS A 171 6.72 -23.64 -9.05
C HIS A 171 6.52 -24.70 -7.94
N LEU A 172 5.49 -25.53 -8.03
CA LEU A 172 5.36 -26.70 -7.17
C LEU A 172 6.52 -27.66 -7.43
N ASP A 173 7.09 -28.18 -6.34
CA ASP A 173 8.26 -29.06 -6.34
C ASP A 173 9.55 -28.46 -6.95
N ASP A 174 9.60 -27.14 -7.23
CA ASP A 174 10.83 -26.45 -7.59
C ASP A 174 11.77 -26.40 -6.37
N LYS A 175 12.90 -27.10 -6.49
CA LYS A 175 13.93 -27.21 -5.44
C LYS A 175 14.60 -25.89 -5.07
N ARG A 176 14.44 -24.83 -5.88
CA ARG A 176 15.01 -23.50 -5.62
C ARG A 176 14.19 -22.69 -4.61
N VAL A 177 12.90 -23.00 -4.49
CA VAL A 177 11.96 -22.28 -3.61
C VAL A 177 11.46 -23.21 -2.51
N GLY A 178 11.58 -22.76 -1.25
CA GLY A 178 11.12 -23.55 -0.10
C GLY A 178 9.60 -23.61 0.00
N TYR A 179 8.93 -22.50 -0.32
CA TYR A 179 7.48 -22.35 -0.21
C TYR A 179 6.87 -21.77 -1.50
N VAL A 180 5.65 -22.19 -1.81
CA VAL A 180 4.85 -21.65 -2.90
C VAL A 180 3.50 -21.21 -2.36
N LEU A 181 3.15 -19.93 -2.55
CA LEU A 181 1.94 -19.34 -2.01
C LEU A 181 1.08 -18.79 -3.14
N MET A 182 -0.24 -18.90 -3.02
CA MET A 182 -1.17 -18.22 -3.92
C MET A 182 -2.30 -17.60 -3.11
N GLN A 183 -2.62 -16.33 -3.36
CA GLN A 183 -3.76 -15.63 -2.78
C GLN A 183 -4.68 -15.12 -3.89
N ASP A 184 -5.94 -15.55 -3.87
CA ASP A 184 -7.03 -14.99 -4.67
C ASP A 184 -7.91 -14.12 -3.78
N LYS A 185 -7.71 -12.79 -3.86
CA LYS A 185 -8.40 -11.80 -3.02
C LYS A 185 -9.87 -11.61 -3.35
N ASP A 186 -10.28 -12.05 -4.52
CA ASP A 186 -11.66 -11.91 -5.01
C ASP A 186 -12.52 -13.09 -4.53
N ARG A 187 -11.94 -14.29 -4.53
CA ARG A 187 -12.59 -15.53 -4.08
C ARG A 187 -12.31 -15.87 -2.62
N ASP A 188 -11.53 -15.04 -1.94
CA ASP A 188 -11.04 -15.25 -0.57
C ASP A 188 -10.39 -16.64 -0.40
N ARG A 189 -9.53 -17.02 -1.36
CA ARG A 189 -8.83 -18.30 -1.35
C ARG A 189 -7.35 -18.11 -1.12
N PHE A 190 -6.78 -18.99 -0.30
CA PHE A 190 -5.35 -19.02 -0.02
C PHE A 190 -4.80 -20.44 -0.14
N LYS A 191 -3.66 -20.58 -0.81
CA LYS A 191 -2.87 -21.82 -0.87
C LYS A 191 -1.46 -21.58 -0.37
N PHE A 192 -0.95 -22.54 0.37
CA PHE A 192 0.40 -22.60 0.90
C PHE A 192 0.95 -24.00 0.68
N TYR A 193 2.01 -24.12 -0.10
CA TYR A 193 2.70 -25.36 -0.37
C TYR A 193 4.14 -25.30 0.14
N ASN A 194 4.59 -26.37 0.79
CA ASN A 194 5.97 -26.54 1.21
C ASN A 194 6.65 -27.56 0.30
N ASN A 195 7.60 -27.12 -0.52
CA ASN A 195 8.32 -28.00 -1.47
C ASN A 195 9.21 -29.03 -0.78
N GLY A 196 9.67 -28.76 0.44
CA GLY A 196 10.48 -29.69 1.23
C GLY A 196 9.68 -30.88 1.78
N THR A 197 8.45 -30.64 2.23
CA THR A 197 7.57 -31.68 2.81
C THR A 197 6.51 -32.19 1.85
N ARG A 198 6.29 -31.52 0.72
CA ARG A 198 5.23 -31.79 -0.26
C ARG A 198 3.83 -31.77 0.37
N THR A 199 3.59 -30.76 1.20
CA THR A 199 2.31 -30.57 1.89
C THR A 199 1.66 -29.26 1.49
N GLU A 200 0.39 -29.32 1.12
CA GLU A 200 -0.46 -28.15 0.85
C GLU A 200 -1.36 -27.86 2.05
N LYS A 201 -1.53 -26.57 2.36
CA LYS A 201 -2.55 -26.03 3.27
C LYS A 201 -3.26 -24.89 2.57
N GLY A 202 -4.56 -24.73 2.84
CA GLY A 202 -5.32 -23.63 2.28
C GLY A 202 -6.70 -23.51 2.92
N TYR A 203 -7.35 -22.40 2.65
CA TYR A 203 -8.77 -22.16 2.95
C TYR A 203 -9.41 -21.39 1.79
#